data_AF-A0A7W4CVP3-F1
#
_entry.id   AF-A0A7W4CVP3-F1
#
_cell.length_a   1.000
_cell.length_b   1.000
_cell.length_c   1.000
_cell.angle_alpha   90.00
_cell.angle_beta   90.00
_cell.angle_gamma   90.00
#
_symmetry.space_group_name_H-M   'P 1'
#
loop_
_entity.id
_entity.type
_entity.pdbx_description
1 polymer ?
#
loop_
_entity_poly.entity_id
_entity_poly.type
_entity_poly.pdbx_seq_one_letter_code
_entity_poly.pdbx_strand_id
1 'polypeptide(L)'
;MSKFLTFAALAGAAGLSAIAINDAATFALTGNYSAASDEFGVNPLYLASGLVHGLAYLAFAGVLHAHRRRVDDGSRLRRVIRLALIVVFLTLAAGMLANTAVSAATGEMLDGDGLYGAVATVSFLLMFVGSIALGFSLLRRPDMRLPAWTLVAILPALLLTILIAVSGSPWAHPAYVEALVCFGIAFIGLPTRRVDQRAPEVGPVLDPVRG
;
A
#
# COMPACT_ATOMS: atom_id res chain seq x y z
N MET A 1 -13.13 -6.89 14.95
CA MET A 1 -11.87 -7.34 14.32
C MET A 1 -11.41 -6.45 13.16
N SER A 2 -12.27 -6.09 12.20
CA SER A 2 -11.87 -5.27 11.03
C SER A 2 -11.29 -3.89 11.38
N LYS A 3 -11.83 -3.18 12.38
CA LYS A 3 -11.35 -1.83 12.76
C LYS A 3 -9.89 -1.80 13.20
N PHE A 4 -9.47 -2.75 14.03
CA PHE A 4 -8.08 -2.85 14.49
C PHE A 4 -7.14 -3.11 13.31
N LEU A 5 -7.52 -4.02 12.42
CA LEU A 5 -6.74 -4.35 11.23
C LEU A 5 -6.62 -3.17 10.26
N THR A 6 -7.70 -2.41 10.05
CA THR A 6 -7.67 -1.16 9.26
C THR A 6 -6.73 -0.14 9.90
N PHE A 7 -6.80 0.03 11.23
CA PHE A 7 -5.90 0.94 11.94
C PHE A 7 -4.44 0.51 11.82
N ALA A 8 -4.16 -0.78 12.03
CA ALA A 8 -2.82 -1.34 11.86
C ALA A 8 -2.29 -1.15 10.43
N ALA A 9 -3.13 -1.35 9.41
CA ALA A 9 -2.76 -1.10 8.02
C ALA A 9 -2.50 0.39 7.74
N LEU A 10 -3.29 1.31 8.30
CA LEU A 10 -3.07 2.75 8.15
C LEU A 10 -1.79 3.22 8.87
N ALA A 11 -1.56 2.74 10.09
CA ALA A 11 -0.35 3.01 10.84
C ALA A 11 0.88 2.44 10.12
N GLY A 12 0.78 1.21 9.60
CA GLY A 12 1.80 0.58 8.77
C GLY A 12 2.07 1.39 7.49
N ALA A 13 1.02 1.81 6.77
CA ALA A 13 1.17 2.64 5.58
C ALA A 13 1.88 3.96 5.87
N ALA A 14 1.52 4.63 6.97
CA ALA A 14 2.19 5.85 7.40
C ALA A 14 3.65 5.58 7.80
N GLY A 15 3.92 4.51 8.55
CA GLY A 15 5.26 4.11 8.97
C GLY A 15 6.20 3.79 7.81
N LEU A 16 5.79 2.91 6.89
CA LEU A 16 6.60 2.58 5.70
C LEU A 16 6.81 3.82 4.84
N SER A 17 5.75 4.60 4.59
CA SER A 17 5.88 5.80 3.77
C SER A 17 6.85 6.80 4.41
N ALA A 18 6.80 6.97 5.73
CA ALA A 18 7.74 7.83 6.44
C ALA A 18 9.18 7.33 6.31
N ILE A 19 9.43 6.02 6.47
CA ILE A 19 10.76 5.43 6.31
C ILE A 19 11.25 5.62 4.86
N ALA A 20 10.46 5.20 3.87
CA ALA A 20 10.85 5.20 2.47
C ALA A 20 11.02 6.62 1.90
N ILE A 21 10.17 7.57 2.31
CA ILE A 21 10.31 8.99 1.91
C ILE A 21 11.48 9.64 2.64
N ASN A 22 11.70 9.35 3.92
CA ASN A 22 12.87 9.83 4.66
C ASN A 22 14.15 9.35 4.00
N ASP A 23 14.20 8.09 3.57
CA ASP A 23 15.35 7.52 2.89
C ASP A 23 15.63 8.22 1.55
N ALA A 24 14.59 8.35 0.71
CA ALA A 24 14.66 9.07 -0.56
C ALA A 24 15.12 10.53 -0.38
N ALA A 25 14.57 11.23 0.62
CA ALA A 25 14.93 12.62 0.89
C ALA A 25 16.35 12.74 1.45
N THR A 26 16.78 11.81 2.31
CA THR A 26 18.15 11.80 2.86
C THR A 26 19.16 11.61 1.73
N PHE A 27 18.91 10.64 0.84
CA PHE A 27 19.75 10.42 -0.32
C PHE A 27 19.79 11.63 -1.25
N ALA A 28 18.62 12.20 -1.58
CA ALA A 28 18.54 13.35 -2.47
C ALA A 28 19.24 14.61 -1.92
N LEU A 29 19.26 14.79 -0.60
CA LEU A 29 19.86 15.96 0.05
C LEU A 29 21.34 15.78 0.40
N THR A 30 21.77 14.55 0.69
CA THR A 30 23.10 14.29 1.28
C THR A 30 24.00 13.39 0.42
N GLY A 31 23.44 12.74 -0.61
CA GLY A 31 24.12 11.70 -1.39
C GLY A 31 24.31 10.37 -0.64
N ASN A 32 23.78 10.24 0.58
CA ASN A 32 23.85 9.04 1.40
C ASN A 32 22.43 8.60 1.81
N TYR A 33 22.21 7.29 1.93
CA TYR A 33 20.94 6.77 2.42
C TYR A 33 20.74 7.05 3.91
N SER A 34 19.53 6.82 4.41
CA SER A 34 19.26 6.98 5.85
C SER A 34 19.83 5.82 6.66
N ALA A 35 19.98 5.99 7.97
CA ALA A 35 20.41 4.90 8.88
C ALA A 35 19.45 3.70 8.92
N ALA A 36 18.25 3.82 8.36
CA ALA A 36 17.28 2.74 8.22
C ALA A 36 17.50 1.87 6.97
N SER A 37 18.39 2.29 6.07
CA SER A 37 18.79 1.54 4.87
C SER A 37 19.78 0.41 5.18
N ASP A 38 19.88 -0.53 4.26
CA ASP A 38 20.89 -1.59 4.23
C ASP A 38 22.32 -1.04 4.03
N GLU A 39 22.49 0.05 3.31
CA GLU A 39 23.80 0.70 3.08
C GLU A 39 24.49 1.15 4.39
N PHE A 40 23.74 1.32 5.48
CA PHE A 40 24.28 1.66 6.81
C PHE A 40 24.66 0.44 7.68
N GLY A 41 24.53 -0.79 7.16
CA GLY A 41 24.81 -1.98 7.93
C GLY A 41 23.68 -2.36 8.90
N VAL A 42 23.83 -3.50 9.56
CA VAL A 42 22.86 -3.96 10.58
C VAL A 42 22.94 -3.06 11.81
N ASN A 43 21.86 -2.31 12.06
CA ASN A 43 21.74 -1.40 13.19
C ASN A 43 20.28 -1.37 13.71
N PRO A 44 20.01 -0.77 14.90
CA PRO A 44 18.66 -0.77 15.46
C PRO A 44 17.57 -0.13 14.59
N LEU A 45 17.90 0.91 13.81
CA LEU A 45 16.95 1.56 12.90
C LEU A 45 16.66 0.70 11.67
N TYR A 46 17.67 0.03 11.13
CA TYR A 46 17.49 -0.98 10.09
C TYR A 46 16.54 -2.11 10.55
N LEU A 47 16.79 -2.67 11.75
CA LEU A 47 15.93 -3.73 12.30
C LEU A 47 14.50 -3.25 12.55
N ALA A 48 14.33 -2.04 13.10
CA ALA A 48 13.02 -1.45 13.29
C ALA A 48 12.29 -1.22 11.96
N SER A 49 13.01 -0.76 10.93
CA SER A 49 12.48 -0.61 9.58
C SER A 49 11.99 -1.95 9.02
N GLY A 50 12.80 -3.00 9.12
CA GLY A 50 12.44 -4.35 8.67
C GLY A 50 11.19 -4.90 9.38
N LEU A 51 11.07 -4.71 10.69
CA LEU A 51 9.86 -5.07 11.44
C LEU A 51 8.63 -4.29 10.95
N VAL A 52 8.76 -2.98 10.76
CA VAL A 52 7.66 -2.12 10.31
C VAL A 52 7.17 -2.55 8.93
N HIS A 53 8.09 -2.81 7.99
CA HIS A 53 7.77 -3.36 6.66
C HIS A 53 7.02 -4.68 6.77
N GLY A 54 7.60 -5.65 7.49
CA GLY A 54 7.03 -6.97 7.65
C GLY A 54 5.60 -6.95 8.22
N LEU A 55 5.41 -6.22 9.31
CA LEU A 55 4.10 -6.11 9.99
C LEU A 55 3.07 -5.36 9.16
N ALA A 56 3.46 -4.32 8.43
CA ALA A 56 2.53 -3.59 7.57
C ALA A 56 2.07 -4.44 6.38
N TYR A 57 2.99 -5.16 5.73
CA TYR A 57 2.62 -6.07 4.64
C TYR A 57 1.67 -7.17 5.12
N LEU A 58 1.86 -7.72 6.33
CA LEU A 58 0.88 -8.61 6.96
C LEU A 58 -0.48 -7.94 7.17
N ALA A 59 -0.49 -6.68 7.64
CA ALA A 59 -1.72 -5.93 7.83
C ALA A 59 -2.46 -5.69 6.50
N PHE A 60 -1.75 -5.39 5.42
CA PHE A 60 -2.33 -5.22 4.08
C PHE A 60 -2.93 -6.52 3.54
N ALA A 61 -2.22 -7.65 3.66
CA ALA A 61 -2.76 -8.97 3.33
C ALA A 61 -4.02 -9.27 4.16
N GLY A 62 -3.99 -8.93 5.45
CA GLY A 62 -5.13 -9.02 6.35
C GLY A 62 -6.32 -8.18 5.89
N VAL A 63 -6.13 -6.92 5.51
CA VAL A 63 -7.19 -6.04 5.01
C VAL A 63 -7.85 -6.64 3.76
N LEU A 64 -7.05 -7.10 2.80
CA LEU A 64 -7.56 -7.76 1.60
C LEU A 64 -8.34 -9.04 1.94
N HIS A 65 -7.89 -9.82 2.93
CA HIS A 65 -8.61 -11.02 3.36
C HIS A 65 -9.93 -10.67 4.07
N ALA A 66 -9.89 -9.76 5.04
CA ALA A 66 -11.04 -9.39 5.87
C ALA A 66 -12.15 -8.71 5.06
N HIS A 67 -11.77 -7.92 4.05
CA HIS A 67 -12.71 -7.20 3.19
C HIS A 67 -12.99 -7.92 1.86
N ARG A 68 -12.73 -9.23 1.76
CA ARG A 68 -12.88 -10.04 0.54
C ARG A 68 -14.24 -9.89 -0.16
N ARG A 69 -15.35 -9.91 0.58
CA ARG A 69 -16.70 -9.77 -0.02
C ARG A 69 -16.88 -8.41 -0.65
N ARG A 70 -16.37 -7.37 0.01
CA ARG A 70 -16.42 -6.00 -0.48
C ARG A 70 -15.51 -5.80 -1.68
N VAL A 71 -14.33 -6.40 -1.73
CA VAL A 71 -13.43 -6.28 -2.89
C VAL A 71 -13.96 -7.10 -4.08
N ASP A 72 -14.31 -8.37 -3.86
CA ASP A 72 -14.67 -9.31 -4.92
C ASP A 72 -16.01 -8.91 -5.56
N ASP A 73 -17.06 -8.73 -4.74
CA ASP A 73 -18.40 -8.32 -5.19
C ASP A 73 -18.85 -9.08 -6.44
N GLY A 74 -18.82 -10.42 -6.34
CA GLY A 74 -19.18 -11.35 -7.41
C GLY A 74 -18.17 -11.48 -8.57
N SER A 75 -17.16 -10.62 -8.68
CA SER A 75 -16.19 -10.65 -9.79
C SER A 75 -15.06 -11.66 -9.55
N ARG A 76 -14.93 -12.62 -10.47
CA ARG A 76 -13.81 -13.57 -10.49
C ARG A 76 -12.47 -12.86 -10.71
N LEU A 77 -12.43 -11.83 -11.56
CA LEU A 77 -11.21 -11.06 -11.82
C LEU A 77 -10.70 -10.37 -10.55
N ARG A 78 -11.56 -9.65 -9.83
CA ARG A 78 -11.19 -8.99 -8.57
C ARG A 78 -10.74 -9.98 -7.51
N ARG A 79 -11.39 -11.15 -7.44
CA ARG A 79 -10.98 -12.24 -6.56
C ARG A 79 -9.57 -12.72 -6.87
N VAL A 80 -9.24 -12.95 -8.15
CA VAL A 80 -7.90 -13.40 -8.56
C VAL A 80 -6.85 -12.35 -8.24
N ILE A 81 -7.07 -11.08 -8.62
CA ILE A 81 -6.15 -9.98 -8.33
C ILE A 81 -5.92 -9.85 -6.82
N ARG A 82 -7.00 -9.90 -6.03
CA ARG A 82 -6.92 -9.82 -4.56
C ARG A 82 -6.10 -10.97 -3.96
N LEU A 83 -6.33 -12.19 -4.42
CA LEU A 83 -5.58 -13.36 -3.93
C LEU A 83 -4.10 -13.29 -4.32
N ALA A 84 -3.79 -12.86 -5.55
CA ALA A 84 -2.42 -12.63 -5.99
C ALA A 84 -1.73 -11.58 -5.12
N LEU A 85 -2.39 -10.44 -4.84
CA LEU A 85 -1.86 -9.42 -3.94
C LEU A 85 -1.66 -9.92 -2.51
N ILE A 86 -2.57 -10.74 -1.97
CA ILE A 86 -2.37 -11.36 -0.66
C ILE A 86 -1.10 -12.19 -0.66
N VAL A 87 -0.87 -13.03 -1.67
CA VAL A 87 0.35 -13.84 -1.77
C VAL A 87 1.57 -12.93 -1.83
N VAL A 88 1.57 -11.91 -2.67
CA VAL A 88 2.66 -10.93 -2.79
C VAL A 88 2.98 -10.27 -1.45
N PHE A 89 1.97 -9.74 -0.75
CA PHE A 89 2.17 -9.11 0.56
C PHE A 89 2.67 -10.10 1.61
N LEU A 90 2.19 -11.35 1.60
CA LEU A 90 2.69 -12.38 2.52
C LEU A 90 4.15 -12.76 2.21
N THR A 91 4.54 -12.82 0.93
CA THR A 91 5.91 -13.08 0.52
C THR A 91 6.84 -11.94 0.96
N LEU A 92 6.46 -10.67 0.72
CA LEU A 92 7.22 -9.51 1.18
C LEU A 92 7.29 -9.47 2.72
N ALA A 93 6.18 -9.73 3.41
CA ALA A 93 6.15 -9.80 4.86
C ALA A 93 7.12 -10.85 5.42
N ALA A 94 7.05 -12.08 4.87
CA ALA A 94 7.92 -13.17 5.28
C ALA A 94 9.39 -12.84 5.02
N GLY A 95 9.70 -12.26 3.85
CA GLY A 95 11.05 -11.84 3.50
C GLY A 95 11.62 -10.81 4.48
N MET A 96 10.87 -9.73 4.74
CA MET A 96 11.31 -8.66 5.64
C MET A 96 11.46 -9.14 7.09
N LEU A 97 10.53 -9.96 7.59
CA LEU A 97 10.63 -10.51 8.95
C LEU A 97 11.76 -11.53 9.08
N ALA A 98 11.96 -12.39 8.08
CA ALA A 98 13.07 -13.34 8.07
C ALA A 98 14.42 -12.61 8.02
N ASN A 99 14.56 -11.62 7.14
CA ASN A 99 15.76 -10.80 7.04
C ASN A 99 16.06 -10.08 8.35
N THR A 100 15.03 -9.48 8.96
CA THR A 100 15.18 -8.81 10.26
C THR A 100 15.64 -9.78 11.35
N ALA A 101 15.02 -10.96 11.44
CA ALA A 101 15.35 -11.96 12.46
C ALA A 101 16.77 -12.51 12.30
N VAL A 102 17.17 -12.83 11.06
CA VAL A 102 18.52 -13.31 10.74
C VAL A 102 19.54 -12.22 11.02
N SER A 103 19.28 -10.98 10.59
CA SER A 103 20.17 -9.84 10.82
C SER A 103 20.35 -9.57 12.30
N ALA A 104 19.28 -9.61 13.09
CA ALA A 104 19.35 -9.43 14.53
C ALA A 104 20.14 -10.55 15.24
N ALA A 105 20.10 -11.78 14.72
CA ALA A 105 20.77 -12.93 15.31
C ALA A 105 22.25 -13.05 14.92
N THR A 106 22.60 -12.66 13.69
CA THR A 106 23.93 -12.89 13.11
C THR A 106 24.77 -11.63 13.00
N GLY A 107 24.15 -10.44 12.99
CA GLY A 107 24.80 -9.19 12.64
C GLY A 107 25.03 -9.00 11.14
N GLU A 108 24.57 -9.94 10.31
CA GLU A 108 24.73 -9.93 8.85
C GLU A 108 23.37 -9.90 8.14
N MET A 109 23.30 -9.18 7.02
CA MET A 109 22.07 -9.14 6.22
C MET A 109 21.90 -10.40 5.39
N LEU A 110 20.66 -10.77 5.08
CA LEU A 110 20.43 -11.78 4.05
C LEU A 110 20.94 -11.24 2.71
N ASP A 111 21.71 -12.07 2.01
CA ASP A 111 22.28 -11.77 0.71
C ASP A 111 21.18 -11.32 -0.29
N GLY A 112 21.28 -10.05 -0.70
CA GLY A 112 20.39 -9.40 -1.64
C GLY A 112 20.65 -9.78 -3.09
N ASP A 113 21.81 -10.36 -3.41
CA ASP A 113 22.17 -10.69 -4.81
C ASP A 113 21.70 -12.10 -5.22
N GLY A 114 21.18 -12.87 -4.26
CA GLY A 114 20.71 -14.24 -4.47
C GLY A 114 19.22 -14.39 -4.75
N LEU A 115 18.72 -15.62 -4.56
CA LEU A 115 17.30 -15.97 -4.71
C LEU A 115 16.39 -15.09 -3.85
N TYR A 116 16.86 -14.71 -2.65
CA TYR A 116 16.12 -13.84 -1.74
C TYR A 116 15.80 -12.48 -2.39
N GLY A 117 16.82 -11.77 -2.87
CA GLY A 117 16.63 -10.47 -3.53
C GLY A 117 15.81 -10.58 -4.81
N ALA A 118 16.04 -11.60 -5.64
CA ALA A 118 15.24 -11.82 -6.84
C ALA A 118 13.74 -11.99 -6.52
N VAL A 119 13.40 -12.78 -5.50
CA VAL A 119 12.01 -12.96 -5.06
C VAL A 119 11.43 -11.67 -4.47
N ALA A 120 12.22 -10.93 -3.69
CA ALA A 120 11.82 -9.64 -3.12
C ALA A 120 11.51 -8.62 -4.22
N THR A 121 12.41 -8.44 -5.20
CA THR A 121 12.25 -7.52 -6.34
C THR A 121 11.02 -7.89 -7.17
N VAL A 122 10.85 -9.16 -7.53
CA VAL A 122 9.69 -9.61 -8.31
C VAL A 122 8.39 -9.36 -7.54
N SER A 123 8.37 -9.69 -6.25
CA SER A 123 7.19 -9.46 -5.39
C SER A 123 6.87 -7.96 -5.28
N PHE A 124 7.88 -7.12 -5.12
CA PHE A 124 7.75 -5.67 -5.06
C PHE A 124 7.17 -5.09 -6.37
N LEU A 125 7.62 -5.57 -7.53
CA LEU A 125 7.06 -5.16 -8.83
C LEU A 125 5.62 -5.66 -9.02
N LEU A 126 5.35 -6.92 -8.67
CA LEU A 126 4.00 -7.51 -8.75
C LEU A 126 3.01 -6.79 -7.84
N MET A 127 3.47 -6.25 -6.71
CA MET A 127 2.66 -5.42 -5.83
C MET A 127 2.13 -4.18 -6.55
N PHE A 128 2.94 -3.51 -7.38
CA PHE A 128 2.50 -2.36 -8.17
C PHE A 128 1.50 -2.76 -9.25
N VAL A 129 1.84 -3.77 -10.04
CA VAL A 129 0.97 -4.24 -11.15
C VAL A 129 -0.38 -4.71 -10.61
N GLY A 130 -0.39 -5.52 -9.55
CA GLY A 130 -1.61 -6.00 -8.91
C GLY A 130 -2.44 -4.86 -8.31
N SER A 131 -1.78 -3.88 -7.68
CA SER A 131 -2.42 -2.71 -7.08
C SER A 131 -3.10 -1.83 -8.12
N ILE A 132 -2.42 -1.54 -9.22
CA ILE A 132 -2.98 -0.78 -10.36
C ILE A 132 -4.19 -1.52 -10.94
N ALA A 133 -4.05 -2.81 -11.22
CA ALA A 133 -5.13 -3.64 -11.77
C ALA A 133 -6.34 -3.68 -10.83
N LEU A 134 -6.09 -3.79 -9.52
CA LEU A 134 -7.14 -3.70 -8.51
C LEU A 134 -7.82 -2.33 -8.52
N GLY A 135 -7.04 -1.24 -8.55
CA GLY A 135 -7.54 0.14 -8.63
C GLY A 135 -8.49 0.34 -9.81
N PHE A 136 -8.07 -0.01 -11.03
CA PHE A 136 -8.92 0.08 -12.22
C PHE A 136 -10.21 -0.75 -12.09
N SER A 137 -10.10 -1.96 -11.54
CA SER A 137 -11.26 -2.84 -11.35
C SER A 137 -12.30 -2.29 -10.35
N LEU A 138 -11.87 -1.36 -9.50
CA LEU A 138 -12.69 -0.73 -8.45
C LEU A 138 -13.19 0.68 -8.84
N LEU A 139 -12.68 1.33 -9.90
CA LEU A 139 -13.08 2.70 -10.29
C LEU A 139 -14.59 2.85 -10.53
N ARG A 140 -15.24 1.81 -11.06
CA ARG A 140 -16.69 1.81 -11.32
C ARG A 140 -17.54 1.67 -10.06
N ARG A 141 -16.92 1.49 -8.89
CA ARG A 141 -17.60 1.24 -7.62
C ARG A 141 -17.63 2.48 -6.74
N PRO A 142 -18.81 3.12 -6.55
CA PRO A 142 -18.90 4.37 -5.80
C PRO A 142 -18.44 4.20 -4.34
N ASP A 143 -18.67 3.02 -3.75
CA ASP A 143 -18.29 2.67 -2.38
C ASP A 143 -16.78 2.41 -2.21
N MET A 144 -16.01 2.35 -3.29
CA MET A 144 -14.57 2.06 -3.32
C MET A 144 -13.75 3.13 -4.03
N ARG A 145 -14.32 4.31 -4.28
CA ARG A 145 -13.63 5.37 -5.04
C ARG A 145 -12.31 5.82 -4.41
N LEU A 146 -12.27 6.05 -3.10
CA LEU A 146 -11.05 6.49 -2.42
C LEU A 146 -9.88 5.51 -2.65
N PRO A 147 -9.98 4.21 -2.26
CA PRO A 147 -8.90 3.26 -2.55
C PRO A 147 -8.65 3.10 -4.05
N ALA A 148 -9.69 3.09 -4.89
CA ALA A 148 -9.51 2.96 -6.34
C ALA A 148 -8.67 4.09 -6.96
N TRP A 149 -8.97 5.34 -6.61
CA TRP A 149 -8.21 6.51 -7.10
C TRP A 149 -6.78 6.50 -6.60
N THR A 150 -6.55 6.20 -5.32
CA THR A 150 -5.19 6.10 -4.76
C THR A 150 -4.37 5.03 -5.47
N LEU A 151 -4.95 3.86 -5.75
CA LEU A 151 -4.26 2.78 -6.47
C LEU A 151 -4.04 3.09 -7.95
N VAL A 152 -4.95 3.81 -8.62
CA VAL A 152 -4.76 4.22 -10.02
C VAL A 152 -3.71 5.34 -10.14
N ALA A 153 -3.59 6.19 -9.13
CA ALA A 153 -2.57 7.25 -9.06
C ALA A 153 -1.13 6.70 -9.06
N ILE A 154 -0.95 5.40 -8.83
CA ILE A 154 0.35 4.72 -9.02
C ILE A 154 0.90 4.94 -10.43
N LEU A 155 0.05 4.93 -11.48
CA LEU A 155 0.52 5.09 -12.86
C LEU A 155 1.19 6.46 -13.11
N PRO A 156 0.55 7.61 -12.84
CA PRO A 156 1.21 8.90 -13.00
C PRO A 156 2.38 9.08 -12.03
N ALA A 157 2.32 8.52 -10.82
CA ALA A 157 3.46 8.56 -9.90
C ALA A 157 4.67 7.78 -10.44
N LEU A 158 4.45 6.59 -11.00
CA LEU A 158 5.48 5.77 -11.61
C LEU A 158 6.08 6.46 -12.84
N LEU A 159 5.23 7.05 -13.69
CA LEU A 159 5.70 7.85 -14.82
C LEU A 159 6.57 9.01 -14.35
N LEU A 160 6.14 9.73 -13.31
CA LEU A 160 6.91 10.83 -12.74
C LEU A 160 8.24 10.36 -12.16
N THR A 161 8.26 9.25 -11.40
CA THR A 161 9.49 8.65 -10.88
C THR A 161 10.46 8.31 -12.02
N ILE A 162 9.97 7.74 -13.13
CA ILE A 162 10.80 7.42 -14.31
C ILE A 162 11.33 8.71 -14.96
N LEU A 163 10.50 9.74 -15.13
CA LEU A 163 10.94 11.01 -15.72
C LEU A 163 12.02 11.71 -14.86
N ILE A 164 11.88 11.64 -13.53
CA ILE A 164 12.88 12.14 -12.58
C ILE A 164 14.18 11.30 -12.67
N ALA A 165 14.07 9.97 -12.85
CA ALA A 165 15.23 9.10 -13.05
C ALA A 165 15.99 9.44 -14.33
N VAL A 166 15.27 9.64 -15.44
CA VAL A 166 15.85 9.97 -16.75
C VAL A 166 16.55 11.33 -16.72
N SER A 167 16.11 12.28 -15.89
CA SER A 167 16.80 13.57 -15.73
C SER A 167 18.08 13.51 -14.89
N GLY A 168 18.42 12.33 -14.33
CA GLY A 168 19.56 12.15 -13.44
C GLY A 168 19.34 12.76 -12.05
N SER A 169 18.09 13.09 -11.70
CA SER A 169 17.78 13.68 -10.40
C SER A 169 17.88 12.63 -9.28
N PRO A 170 18.51 12.94 -8.15
CA PRO A 170 18.64 12.00 -7.03
C PRO A 170 17.31 11.80 -6.27
N TRP A 171 16.24 12.53 -6.66
CA TRP A 171 14.88 12.32 -6.17
C TRP A 171 14.15 11.16 -6.87
N ALA A 172 14.81 10.47 -7.80
CA ALA A 172 14.24 9.32 -8.50
C ALA A 172 14.11 8.12 -7.56
N HIS A 173 12.96 7.99 -6.90
CA HIS A 173 12.76 6.94 -5.91
C HIS A 173 11.39 6.23 -6.03
N PRO A 174 11.33 4.89 -5.87
CA PRO A 174 10.06 4.15 -5.92
C PRO A 174 9.18 4.36 -4.68
N ALA A 175 9.69 4.98 -3.61
CA ALA A 175 8.94 5.24 -2.36
C ALA A 175 7.60 5.96 -2.60
N TYR A 176 7.52 6.86 -3.56
CA TYR A 176 6.27 7.57 -3.87
C TYR A 176 5.16 6.63 -4.35
N VAL A 177 5.55 5.64 -5.15
CA VAL A 177 4.64 4.62 -5.69
C VAL A 177 4.27 3.61 -4.61
N GLU A 178 5.22 3.19 -3.78
CA GLU A 178 4.95 2.32 -2.64
C GLU A 178 3.98 2.95 -1.64
N ALA A 179 4.15 4.24 -1.31
CA ALA A 179 3.23 4.96 -0.43
C ALA A 179 1.79 4.91 -0.94
N LEU A 180 1.58 5.07 -2.25
CA LEU A 180 0.25 4.98 -2.87
C LEU A 180 -0.34 3.57 -2.78
N VAL A 181 0.47 2.52 -2.96
CA VAL A 181 0.03 1.15 -2.70
C VAL A 181 -0.42 1.00 -1.25
N CYS A 182 0.45 1.34 -0.30
CA CYS A 182 0.23 1.16 1.12
C CYS A 182 -1.06 1.83 1.57
N PHE A 183 -1.25 3.11 1.23
CA PHE A 183 -2.47 3.84 1.55
C PHE A 183 -3.69 3.33 0.78
N GLY A 184 -3.55 3.03 -0.52
CA GLY A 184 -4.65 2.53 -1.34
C GLY A 184 -5.22 1.20 -0.81
N ILE A 185 -4.36 0.28 -0.38
CA ILE A 185 -4.78 -0.98 0.24
C ILE A 185 -5.35 -0.74 1.64
N ALA A 186 -4.72 0.11 2.47
CA ALA A 186 -5.25 0.43 3.80
C ALA A 186 -6.65 1.08 3.74
N PHE A 187 -6.92 1.95 2.75
CA PHE A 187 -8.21 2.59 2.55
C PHE A 187 -9.35 1.63 2.18
N ILE A 188 -9.05 0.42 1.69
CA ILE A 188 -10.07 -0.64 1.51
C ILE A 188 -10.74 -1.00 2.84
N GLY A 189 -10.00 -0.89 3.95
CA GLY A 189 -10.50 -1.18 5.29
C GLY A 189 -11.39 -0.09 5.89
N LEU A 190 -11.44 1.11 5.29
CA LEU A 190 -12.26 2.22 5.79
C LEU A 190 -13.76 1.97 5.56
N PRO A 191 -14.64 2.37 6.49
CA PRO A 191 -16.08 2.24 6.31
C PRO A 191 -16.55 3.06 5.10
N THR A 192 -17.53 2.54 4.36
CA THR A 192 -18.20 3.28 3.29
C THR A 192 -18.97 4.45 3.90
N ARG A 193 -18.70 5.69 3.50
CA ARG A 193 -19.66 6.78 3.73
C ARG A 193 -20.91 6.43 2.92
N ARG A 194 -21.99 6.02 3.58
CA ARG A 194 -23.31 6.09 2.97
C ARG A 194 -23.57 7.58 2.77
N VAL A 195 -23.65 8.00 1.52
CA VAL A 195 -24.34 9.26 1.22
C VAL A 195 -25.79 8.95 1.54
N ASP A 196 -26.25 9.36 2.72
CA ASP A 196 -27.67 9.33 3.04
C ASP A 196 -28.37 10.22 2.02
N GLN A 197 -28.87 9.60 0.96
CA GLN A 197 -29.93 10.16 0.14
C GLN A 197 -31.22 10.12 0.98
N ARG A 198 -31.26 10.85 2.10
CA ARG A 198 -32.54 11.33 2.58
C ARG A 198 -32.99 12.31 1.50
N ALA A 199 -33.87 11.85 0.63
CA ALA A 199 -34.65 12.75 -0.22
C ALA A 199 -35.14 13.90 0.67
N PRO A 200 -35.08 15.16 0.23
CA PRO A 200 -35.80 16.21 0.93
C PRO A 200 -37.24 15.71 1.05
N GLU A 201 -37.76 15.62 2.27
CA GLU A 201 -39.20 15.46 2.48
C GLU A 201 -39.85 16.54 1.63
N VAL A 202 -40.46 16.13 0.51
CA VAL A 202 -41.36 16.98 -0.24
C VAL A 202 -42.50 17.21 0.73
N GLY A 203 -42.48 18.38 1.38
CA GLY A 203 -43.52 18.81 2.30
C GLY A 203 -44.89 18.65 1.64
N PRO A 204 -45.95 18.44 2.44
CA PRO A 204 -47.28 18.16 1.91
C PRO A 204 -47.68 19.21 0.89
N VAL A 205 -47.96 18.76 -0.34
CA VAL A 205 -48.61 19.57 -1.36
C VAL A 205 -49.95 19.99 -0.77
N LEU A 206 -50.12 21.28 -0.50
CA LEU A 206 -51.41 21.83 -0.09
C LEU A 206 -52.39 21.62 -1.25
N ASP A 207 -53.45 20.86 -0.99
CA ASP A 207 -54.56 20.67 -1.93
C ASP A 207 -55.16 22.04 -2.29
N PRO A 208 -55.37 22.35 -3.59
CA PRO A 208 -56.10 23.55 -3.97
C PRO A 208 -57.56 23.42 -3.53
N VAL A 209 -57.98 24.35 -2.68
CA VAL A 209 -59.36 24.58 -2.26
C VAL A 209 -60.26 24.58 -3.50
N ARG A 210 -61.14 23.59 -3.61
CA ARG A 210 -62.25 23.60 -4.57
C ARG A 210 -63.25 24.65 -4.10
N GLY A 211 -63.42 25.70 -4.89
CA GLY A 211 -64.53 26.64 -4.80
C GLY A 211 -65.83 26.04 -5.29
#